data_AF-A0A4Q6AB63-F1
#
_entry.id   AF-A0A4Q6AB63-F1
#
_cell.length_a   1.000
_cell.length_b   1.000
_cell.length_c   1.000
_cell.angle_alpha   90.00
_cell.angle_beta   90.00
_cell.angle_gamma   90.00
#
_symmetry.space_group_name_H-M   'P 1'
#
loop_
_entity.id
_entity.type
_entity.pdbx_description
1 polymer ?
#
loop_
_entity_poly.entity_id
_entity_poly.type
_entity_poly.pdbx_seq_one_letter_code
_entity_poly.pdbx_strand_id
1 'polypeptide(L)'
;VQADILKEDQGQNTCIFSTEFSLKVMGDIQEYFVHQQVRNFYSVSISGYHIAEAGANPISQLAFTLSNGFTFVEAYLARGMHIDDFAPNLSFFFSNGMDPEYTVLGRVARRLWAIAMRDKYGANDRSQKLKYHIQTSGRSLHAQEIDFNDIRTTLQALYAIYDNCNSLHTNAYDEAITTPTEESVRRAMAIQLIINRELGSAKTENYIQGSFAIEELTDLVEEAVLAEFDRITERGGVLGAMERMYQRNKIQEESLVYEHQKHTGELPLVGVNTFLSKNGSPTVLPGEVIRSTKEEKEQQIENLHAFWKRNEGKTEEALKRLKEVAVNNGNLFAELMETVKYCSLGQITHALYEVGGQYRRNM
;
A
#
# COMPACT_ATOMS: atom_id res chain seq x y z
N VAL A 1 6.94 -1.35 -8.58
CA VAL A 1 5.85 -2.31 -8.30
C VAL A 1 5.42 -2.16 -6.84
N GLN A 2 4.22 -2.60 -6.45
CA GLN A 2 3.81 -2.51 -5.04
C GLN A 2 4.54 -3.55 -4.18
N ALA A 3 4.31 -4.83 -4.44
CA ALA A 3 5.12 -5.97 -3.99
C ALA A 3 5.45 -6.07 -2.47
N ASP A 4 4.80 -5.29 -1.61
CA ASP A 4 4.93 -5.40 -0.16
C ASP A 4 4.11 -6.59 0.34
N ILE A 5 4.78 -7.73 0.58
CA ILE A 5 4.15 -8.95 1.06
C ILE A 5 3.76 -8.89 2.55
N LEU A 6 4.41 -8.03 3.35
CA LEU A 6 4.12 -7.97 4.79
C LEU A 6 2.71 -7.43 5.03
N LYS A 7 2.29 -6.42 4.26
CA LYS A 7 0.90 -5.95 4.32
C LYS A 7 -0.13 -6.95 3.76
N GLU A 8 0.28 -7.90 2.92
CA GLU A 8 -0.64 -8.88 2.34
C GLU A 8 -1.14 -9.84 3.40
N ASP A 9 -0.29 -10.26 4.34
CA ASP A 9 -0.67 -11.09 5.47
C ASP A 9 -1.46 -10.27 6.53
N GLN A 10 -1.04 -9.03 6.76
CA GLN A 10 -1.61 -8.16 7.78
C GLN A 10 -3.01 -7.59 7.42
N GLY A 11 -3.21 -7.15 6.16
CA GLY A 11 -4.40 -6.37 5.78
C GLY A 11 -5.07 -6.76 4.46
N GLN A 12 -4.32 -7.05 3.39
CA GLN A 12 -4.90 -7.16 2.04
C GLN A 12 -5.30 -8.58 1.59
N ASN A 13 -4.71 -9.62 2.19
CA ASN A 13 -5.01 -11.03 1.97
C ASN A 13 -4.80 -11.55 0.53
N THR A 14 -3.78 -11.07 -0.21
CA THR A 14 -3.45 -11.61 -1.55
C THR A 14 -2.18 -12.46 -1.62
N CYS A 15 -1.62 -12.88 -0.48
CA CYS A 15 -0.52 -13.86 -0.44
C CYS A 15 -0.91 -15.17 -1.12
N ILE A 16 -0.08 -15.60 -2.09
CA ILE A 16 -0.23 -16.89 -2.77
C ILE A 16 0.88 -17.89 -2.42
N PHE A 17 2.06 -17.40 -2.02
CA PHE A 17 3.17 -18.22 -1.51
C PHE A 17 3.33 -18.02 -0.01
N SER A 18 4.13 -18.87 0.64
CA SER A 18 4.54 -18.62 2.03
C SER A 18 5.21 -17.24 2.18
N THR A 19 5.06 -16.64 3.37
CA THR A 19 5.62 -15.31 3.67
C THR A 19 7.14 -15.32 3.51
N GLU A 20 7.81 -16.36 3.98
CA GLU A 20 9.26 -16.54 3.84
C GLU A 20 9.70 -16.61 2.38
N PHE A 21 9.02 -17.42 1.55
CA PHE A 21 9.35 -17.56 0.14
C PHE A 21 9.16 -16.23 -0.61
N SER A 22 8.08 -15.52 -0.31
CA SER A 22 7.80 -14.22 -0.90
C SER A 22 8.86 -13.17 -0.52
N LEU A 23 9.26 -13.11 0.76
CA LEU A 23 10.35 -12.22 1.22
C LEU A 23 11.68 -12.56 0.55
N LYS A 24 11.97 -13.85 0.36
CA LYS A 24 13.15 -14.29 -0.40
C LYS A 24 13.12 -13.75 -1.83
N VAL A 25 11.99 -13.91 -2.54
CA VAL A 25 11.84 -13.39 -3.92
C VAL A 25 11.94 -11.87 -3.96
N MET A 26 11.42 -11.16 -2.95
CA MET A 26 11.59 -9.70 -2.83
C MET A 26 13.06 -9.29 -2.70
N GLY A 27 13.84 -10.01 -1.91
CA GLY A 27 15.28 -9.82 -1.86
C GLY A 27 15.98 -10.14 -3.18
N ASP A 28 15.52 -11.16 -3.91
CA ASP A 28 16.09 -11.50 -5.23
C ASP A 28 15.86 -10.39 -6.26
N ILE A 29 14.67 -9.77 -6.25
CA ILE A 29 14.34 -8.61 -7.08
C ILE A 29 15.30 -7.46 -6.75
N GLN A 30 15.46 -7.13 -5.47
CA GLN A 30 16.32 -6.03 -5.06
C GLN A 30 17.80 -6.29 -5.39
N GLU A 31 18.29 -7.50 -5.16
CA GLU A 31 19.64 -7.91 -5.54
C GLU A 31 19.87 -7.73 -7.04
N TYR A 32 18.94 -8.24 -7.86
CA TYR A 32 19.02 -8.09 -9.31
C TYR A 32 19.04 -6.61 -9.72
N PHE A 33 18.26 -5.75 -9.06
CA PHE A 33 18.25 -4.32 -9.33
C PHE A 33 19.59 -3.66 -9.02
N VAL A 34 20.22 -4.01 -7.89
CA VAL A 34 21.56 -3.50 -7.54
C VAL A 34 22.58 -3.93 -8.58
N HIS A 35 22.63 -5.22 -8.90
CA HIS A 35 23.57 -5.79 -9.88
C HIS A 35 23.40 -5.21 -11.28
N GLN A 36 22.16 -5.01 -11.74
CA GLN A 36 21.84 -4.45 -13.05
C GLN A 36 21.73 -2.92 -13.06
N GLN A 37 22.05 -2.25 -11.94
CA GLN A 37 21.99 -0.80 -11.78
C GLN A 37 20.62 -0.18 -12.12
N VAL A 38 19.54 -0.88 -11.78
CA VAL A 38 18.16 -0.39 -11.92
C VAL A 38 17.86 0.63 -10.81
N ARG A 39 18.11 1.91 -11.10
CA ARG A 39 18.04 3.02 -10.13
C ARG A 39 16.76 3.86 -10.18
N ASN A 40 15.95 3.65 -11.21
CA ASN A 40 14.77 4.48 -11.52
C ASN A 40 13.46 3.68 -11.38
N PHE A 41 13.51 2.52 -10.75
CA PHE A 41 12.34 1.68 -10.49
C PHE A 41 12.31 1.31 -9.02
N TYR A 42 11.20 1.62 -8.34
CA TYR A 42 10.98 1.20 -6.96
C TYR A 42 10.63 -0.30 -6.93
N SER A 43 11.50 -1.09 -6.30
CA SER A 43 11.36 -2.55 -6.18
C SER A 43 10.22 -2.94 -5.23
N VAL A 44 9.90 -2.08 -4.28
CA VAL A 44 8.78 -2.22 -3.34
C VAL A 44 8.17 -0.85 -3.03
N SER A 45 6.85 -0.83 -2.90
CA SER A 45 6.08 0.27 -2.32
C SER A 45 5.47 -0.20 -1.00
N ILE A 46 6.16 0.11 0.10
CA ILE A 46 5.82 -0.30 1.47
C ILE A 46 4.54 0.43 1.87
N SER A 47 3.46 -0.31 2.09
CA SER A 47 2.11 0.26 1.97
C SER A 47 1.27 0.09 3.23
N GLY A 48 0.83 1.21 3.77
CA GLY A 48 -0.16 1.33 4.84
C GLY A 48 -1.58 1.52 4.35
N TYR A 49 -1.79 1.92 3.09
CA TYR A 49 -3.12 2.18 2.54
C TYR A 49 -4.11 1.04 2.85
N HIS A 50 -3.72 -0.19 2.52
CA HIS A 50 -4.54 -1.38 2.68
C HIS A 50 -4.75 -1.77 4.15
N ILE A 51 -3.79 -1.46 5.01
CA ILE A 51 -3.89 -1.66 6.47
C ILE A 51 -4.96 -0.73 7.05
N ALA A 52 -4.99 0.53 6.61
CA ALA A 52 -6.01 1.51 7.01
C ALA A 52 -7.40 1.18 6.46
N GLU A 53 -7.49 0.85 5.16
CA GLU A 53 -8.75 0.47 4.53
C GLU A 53 -9.37 -0.80 5.17
N ALA A 54 -8.54 -1.68 5.74
CA ALA A 54 -9.01 -2.87 6.46
C ALA A 54 -9.57 -2.58 7.87
N GLY A 55 -9.25 -1.43 8.47
CA GLY A 55 -9.55 -1.26 9.89
C GLY A 55 -8.74 -0.22 10.63
N ALA A 56 -7.47 -0.10 10.28
CA ALA A 56 -6.50 0.54 11.16
C ALA A 56 -6.69 2.05 11.27
N ASN A 57 -6.55 2.55 12.49
CA ASN A 57 -6.43 3.98 12.74
C ASN A 57 -5.09 4.53 12.17
N PRO A 58 -4.92 5.85 12.02
CA PRO A 58 -3.70 6.44 11.45
C PRO A 58 -2.40 6.07 12.17
N ILE A 59 -2.43 5.89 13.50
CA ILE A 59 -1.24 5.49 14.27
C ILE A 59 -0.81 4.07 13.91
N SER A 60 -1.75 3.12 13.95
CA SER A 60 -1.50 1.71 13.62
C SER A 60 -1.09 1.56 12.15
N GLN A 61 -1.73 2.28 11.23
CA GLN A 61 -1.29 2.35 9.84
C GLN A 61 0.18 2.77 9.74
N LEU A 62 0.54 3.91 10.33
CA LEU A 62 1.87 4.49 10.22
C LEU A 62 2.94 3.56 10.82
N ALA A 63 2.68 3.06 12.03
CA ALA A 63 3.60 2.17 12.73
C ALA A 63 3.79 0.82 12.02
N PHE A 64 2.73 0.17 11.56
CA PHE A 64 2.86 -1.09 10.83
C PHE A 64 3.59 -0.89 9.50
N THR A 65 3.33 0.20 8.80
CA THR A 65 4.01 0.49 7.53
C THR A 65 5.50 0.74 7.72
N LEU A 66 5.89 1.58 8.68
CA LEU A 66 7.31 1.88 8.92
C LEU A 66 8.05 0.66 9.45
N SER A 67 7.45 -0.13 10.35
CA SER A 67 8.05 -1.37 10.85
C SER A 67 8.20 -2.43 9.74
N ASN A 68 7.25 -2.56 8.82
CA ASN A 68 7.39 -3.36 7.61
C ASN A 68 8.57 -2.86 6.76
N GLY A 69 8.69 -1.55 6.59
CA GLY A 69 9.81 -0.94 5.86
C GLY A 69 11.17 -1.24 6.48
N PHE A 70 11.31 -1.10 7.80
CA PHE A 70 12.53 -1.50 8.51
C PHE A 70 12.79 -3.00 8.44
N THR A 71 11.75 -3.84 8.38
CA THR A 71 11.91 -5.29 8.19
C THR A 71 12.53 -5.61 6.82
N PHE A 72 12.12 -4.92 5.75
CA PHE A 72 12.78 -5.04 4.44
C PHE A 72 14.24 -4.57 4.50
N VAL A 73 14.53 -3.48 5.20
CA VAL A 73 15.90 -2.98 5.39
C VAL A 73 16.77 -4.05 6.05
N GLU A 74 16.34 -4.59 7.18
CA GLU A 74 17.09 -5.64 7.89
C GLU A 74 17.24 -6.91 7.04
N ALA A 75 16.19 -7.30 6.29
CA ALA A 75 16.23 -8.45 5.40
C ALA A 75 17.26 -8.29 4.26
N TYR A 76 17.38 -7.09 3.68
CA TYR A 76 18.35 -6.82 2.61
C TYR A 76 19.78 -6.67 3.15
N LEU A 77 19.95 -6.09 4.33
CA LEU A 77 21.24 -6.04 5.04
C LEU A 77 21.74 -7.45 5.39
N ALA A 78 20.86 -8.33 5.87
CA ALA A 78 21.18 -9.72 6.16
C ALA A 78 21.64 -10.52 4.92
N ARG A 79 21.28 -10.05 3.72
CA ARG A 79 21.75 -10.57 2.42
C ARG A 79 23.07 -9.94 1.95
N GLY A 80 23.66 -9.04 2.73
CA GLY A 80 24.94 -8.40 2.41
C GLY A 80 24.85 -7.23 1.45
N MET A 81 23.65 -6.69 1.17
CA MET A 81 23.51 -5.48 0.37
C MET A 81 23.90 -4.25 1.19
N HIS A 82 24.58 -3.29 0.57
CA HIS A 82 24.88 -2.02 1.23
C HIS A 82 23.61 -1.14 1.31
N ILE A 83 23.41 -0.46 2.43
CA ILE A 83 22.17 0.32 2.69
C ILE A 83 21.86 1.32 1.57
N ASP A 84 22.88 2.00 1.06
CA ASP A 84 22.73 3.03 0.03
C ASP A 84 22.44 2.47 -1.37
N ASP A 85 22.59 1.16 -1.58
CA ASP A 85 22.30 0.52 -2.86
C ASP A 85 20.80 0.26 -3.06
N PHE A 86 20.04 0.13 -1.96
CA PHE A 86 18.61 -0.21 -2.02
C PHE A 86 17.69 0.80 -1.34
N ALA A 87 18.11 1.49 -0.27
CA ALA A 87 17.23 2.43 0.43
C ALA A 87 16.63 3.53 -0.49
N PRO A 88 17.38 4.08 -1.48
CA PRO A 88 16.82 5.03 -2.43
C PRO A 88 15.74 4.46 -3.38
N ASN A 89 15.64 3.13 -3.47
CA ASN A 89 14.67 2.37 -4.27
C ASN A 89 13.45 1.92 -3.44
N LEU A 90 13.35 2.32 -2.17
CA LEU A 90 12.15 2.13 -1.37
C LEU A 90 11.19 3.30 -1.58
N SER A 91 9.93 2.98 -1.83
CA SER A 91 8.82 3.93 -1.84
C SER A 91 7.82 3.55 -0.76
N PHE A 92 7.04 4.52 -0.30
CA PHE A 92 5.97 4.31 0.67
C PHE A 92 4.61 4.66 0.09
N PHE A 93 3.55 4.08 0.65
CA PHE A 93 2.18 4.36 0.22
C PHE A 93 1.19 4.36 1.40
N PHE A 94 0.62 5.53 1.69
CA PHE A 94 -0.32 5.74 2.80
C PHE A 94 -1.74 6.09 2.32
N SER A 95 -2.73 5.83 3.18
CA SER A 95 -4.09 6.36 3.10
C SER A 95 -4.19 7.66 3.90
N ASN A 96 -5.00 8.61 3.41
CA ASN A 96 -5.41 9.80 4.16
C ASN A 96 -6.92 9.77 4.43
N GLY A 97 -7.30 9.73 5.70
CA GLY A 97 -8.69 9.78 6.16
C GLY A 97 -9.05 11.12 6.82
N MET A 98 -10.07 11.09 7.69
CA MET A 98 -10.64 12.29 8.31
C MET A 98 -10.07 12.60 9.71
N ASP A 99 -9.42 11.64 10.35
CA ASP A 99 -8.78 11.77 11.66
C ASP A 99 -7.67 12.85 11.66
N PRO A 100 -7.45 13.56 12.78
CA PRO A 100 -6.50 14.67 12.83
C PRO A 100 -5.07 14.26 12.52
N GLU A 101 -4.64 13.05 12.89
CA GLU A 101 -3.28 12.55 12.70
C GLU A 101 -2.88 12.48 11.22
N TYR A 102 -3.85 12.37 10.29
CA TYR A 102 -3.58 12.42 8.85
C TYR A 102 -2.99 13.76 8.38
N THR A 103 -3.12 14.83 9.17
CA THR A 103 -2.48 16.12 8.89
C THR A 103 -0.96 16.11 9.12
N VAL A 104 -0.44 15.12 9.86
CA VAL A 104 0.99 15.01 10.22
C VAL A 104 1.62 13.65 9.87
N LEU A 105 0.87 12.73 9.27
CA LEU A 105 1.35 11.37 9.00
C LEU A 105 2.63 11.34 8.15
N GLY A 106 2.69 12.14 7.08
CA GLY A 106 3.84 12.16 6.16
C GLY A 106 5.09 12.78 6.76
N ARG A 107 4.98 13.89 7.51
CA ARG A 107 6.09 14.51 8.24
C ARG A 107 6.64 13.62 9.34
N VAL A 108 5.80 12.91 10.08
CA VAL A 108 6.27 11.94 11.08
C VAL A 108 7.00 10.78 10.39
N ALA A 109 6.44 10.23 9.31
CA ALA A 109 7.10 9.19 8.52
C ALA A 109 8.50 9.62 8.05
N ARG A 110 8.62 10.83 7.48
CA ARG A 110 9.90 11.39 7.03
C ARG A 110 10.89 11.58 8.18
N ARG A 111 10.45 12.10 9.33
CA ARG A 111 11.31 12.38 10.49
C ARG A 111 11.89 11.09 11.07
N LEU A 112 11.03 10.12 11.36
CA LEU A 112 11.43 8.81 11.89
C LEU A 112 12.37 8.07 10.93
N TRP A 113 12.05 8.05 9.64
CA TRP A 113 12.89 7.39 8.64
C TRP A 113 14.26 8.05 8.50
N ALA A 114 14.30 9.38 8.38
CA ALA A 114 15.56 10.11 8.21
C ALA A 114 16.51 9.91 9.41
N ILE A 115 15.97 9.99 10.63
CA ILE A 115 16.73 9.77 11.87
C ILE A 115 17.26 8.33 11.91
N ALA A 116 16.40 7.33 11.68
CA ALA A 116 16.82 5.93 11.71
C ALA A 116 17.88 5.63 10.63
N MET A 117 17.68 6.08 9.40
CA MET A 117 18.64 5.90 8.31
C MET A 117 20.00 6.52 8.61
N ARG A 118 20.02 7.71 9.22
CA ARG A 118 21.26 8.40 9.57
C ARG A 118 21.95 7.77 10.78
N ASP A 119 21.23 7.65 11.90
CA ASP A 119 21.84 7.38 13.20
C ASP A 119 22.00 5.88 13.48
N LYS A 120 21.08 5.04 12.99
CA LYS A 120 21.14 3.58 13.16
C LYS A 120 21.85 2.90 11.99
N TYR A 121 21.54 3.29 10.75
CA TYR A 121 22.05 2.60 9.56
C TYR A 121 23.24 3.30 8.88
N GLY A 122 23.62 4.51 9.29
CA GLY A 122 24.75 5.24 8.72
C GLY A 122 24.60 5.58 7.23
N ALA A 123 23.37 5.67 6.74
CA ALA A 123 23.05 5.83 5.33
C ALA A 123 23.21 7.29 4.87
N ASN A 124 23.44 7.49 3.57
CA ASN A 124 23.63 8.80 3.00
C ASN A 124 22.34 9.65 2.93
N ASP A 125 22.48 10.93 2.56
CA ASP A 125 21.38 11.89 2.46
C ASP A 125 20.24 11.46 1.53
N ARG A 126 20.54 10.67 0.49
CA ARG A 126 19.51 10.18 -0.44
C ARG A 126 18.68 9.07 0.20
N SER A 127 19.31 8.19 0.97
CA SER A 127 18.67 7.09 1.70
C SER A 127 17.80 7.59 2.85
N GLN A 128 18.13 8.74 3.44
CA GLN A 128 17.35 9.39 4.49
C GLN A 128 16.03 10.02 3.99
N LYS A 129 15.86 10.21 2.67
CA LYS A 129 14.68 10.87 2.08
C LYS A 129 13.57 9.86 1.80
N LEU A 130 12.67 9.68 2.77
CA LEU A 130 11.46 8.90 2.57
C LEU A 130 10.54 9.59 1.55
N LYS A 131 10.24 8.88 0.46
CA LYS A 131 9.30 9.32 -0.57
C LYS A 131 8.03 8.50 -0.48
N TYR A 132 6.88 9.15 -0.60
CA TYR A 132 5.61 8.47 -0.44
C TYR A 132 4.53 8.97 -1.40
N HIS A 133 3.65 8.03 -1.76
CA HIS A 133 2.36 8.28 -2.38
C HIS A 133 1.28 8.34 -1.30
N ILE A 134 0.30 9.22 -1.45
CA ILE A 134 -0.94 9.21 -0.67
C ILE A 134 -2.11 8.92 -1.59
N GLN A 135 -3.04 8.10 -1.13
CA GLN A 135 -4.39 8.00 -1.69
C GLN A 135 -5.41 8.42 -0.62
N THR A 136 -6.44 9.15 -1.01
CA THR A 136 -7.57 9.46 -0.13
C THR A 136 -8.27 8.17 0.33
N SER A 137 -8.89 8.15 1.49
CA SER A 137 -9.45 6.91 2.04
C SER A 137 -10.75 6.51 1.35
N GLY A 138 -10.78 5.32 0.74
CA GLY A 138 -12.00 4.78 0.15
C GLY A 138 -13.05 4.41 1.19
N ARG A 139 -12.63 3.96 2.38
CA ARG A 139 -13.50 3.63 3.52
C ARG A 139 -14.26 4.85 4.06
N SER A 140 -13.70 6.05 3.89
CA SER A 140 -14.36 7.29 4.26
C SER A 140 -15.48 7.70 3.30
N LEU A 141 -15.55 7.08 2.11
CA LEU A 141 -16.56 7.36 1.11
C LEU A 141 -17.76 6.43 1.28
N HIS A 142 -18.96 6.95 1.07
CA HIS A 142 -20.20 6.25 1.39
C HIS A 142 -21.08 6.10 0.16
N ALA A 143 -21.86 5.03 0.12
CA ALA A 143 -22.77 4.76 -0.99
C ALA A 143 -24.08 5.56 -0.87
N GLN A 144 -24.34 6.12 0.31
CA GLN A 144 -25.35 7.13 0.59
C GLN A 144 -24.80 8.52 0.31
N GLU A 145 -25.63 9.41 -0.26
CA GLU A 145 -25.27 10.81 -0.51
C GLU A 145 -23.89 10.96 -1.17
N ILE A 146 -23.66 10.22 -2.26
CA ILE A 146 -22.34 10.10 -2.89
C ILE A 146 -21.70 11.44 -3.27
N ASP A 147 -22.49 12.48 -3.52
CA ASP A 147 -21.97 13.82 -3.80
C ASP A 147 -21.19 14.42 -2.62
N PHE A 148 -21.45 13.99 -1.39
CA PHE A 148 -20.68 14.42 -0.21
C PHE A 148 -19.26 13.85 -0.19
N ASN A 149 -19.00 12.80 -0.97
CA ASN A 149 -17.68 12.19 -1.04
C ASN A 149 -16.63 13.14 -1.64
N ASP A 150 -16.99 13.99 -2.61
CA ASP A 150 -16.06 14.99 -3.15
C ASP A 150 -15.57 15.96 -2.06
N ILE A 151 -16.41 16.28 -1.07
CA ILE A 151 -16.04 17.16 0.04
C ILE A 151 -15.00 16.46 0.93
N ARG A 152 -15.23 15.19 1.27
CA ARG A 152 -14.29 14.38 2.06
C ARG A 152 -12.94 14.24 1.34
N THR A 153 -12.97 13.86 0.07
CA THR A 153 -11.79 13.72 -0.78
C THR A 153 -11.03 15.05 -0.90
N THR A 154 -11.74 16.19 -1.01
CA THR A 154 -11.10 17.52 -1.06
C THR A 154 -10.31 17.83 0.20
N LEU A 155 -10.85 17.54 1.39
CA LEU A 155 -10.16 17.78 2.66
C LEU A 155 -8.95 16.86 2.82
N GLN A 156 -9.10 15.58 2.47
CA GLN A 156 -8.02 14.60 2.53
C GLN A 156 -6.86 14.93 1.58
N ALA A 157 -7.20 15.38 0.36
CA ALA A 157 -6.24 15.87 -0.63
C ALA A 157 -5.51 17.12 -0.13
N LEU A 158 -6.21 18.03 0.55
CA LEU A 158 -5.62 19.22 1.12
C LEU A 158 -4.57 18.87 2.19
N TYR A 159 -4.87 17.94 3.09
CA TYR A 159 -3.89 17.44 4.07
C TYR A 159 -2.64 16.87 3.40
N ALA A 160 -2.83 16.06 2.36
CA ALA A 160 -1.73 15.43 1.63
C ALA A 160 -0.81 16.47 0.96
N ILE A 161 -1.40 17.50 0.34
CA ILE A 161 -0.65 18.58 -0.33
C ILE A 161 0.05 19.49 0.68
N TYR A 162 -0.62 19.88 1.76
CA TYR A 162 -0.03 20.72 2.81
C TYR A 162 1.13 20.04 3.54
N ASP A 163 1.07 18.71 3.69
CA ASP A 163 2.18 17.93 4.24
C ASP A 163 3.20 17.48 3.17
N ASN A 164 3.14 18.08 1.97
CA ASN A 164 4.12 17.96 0.89
C ASN A 164 4.36 16.50 0.44
N CYS A 165 3.28 15.78 0.12
CA CYS A 165 3.38 14.43 -0.46
C CYS A 165 4.08 14.43 -1.83
N ASN A 166 4.74 13.33 -2.20
CA ASN A 166 5.43 13.24 -3.50
C ASN A 166 4.49 12.86 -4.65
N SER A 167 3.36 12.23 -4.34
CA SER A 167 2.37 11.79 -5.31
C SER A 167 1.03 11.63 -4.60
N LEU A 168 -0.07 11.95 -5.29
CA LEU A 168 -1.42 11.93 -4.73
C LEU A 168 -2.41 11.25 -5.70
N HIS A 169 -3.22 10.33 -5.18
CA HIS A 169 -4.43 9.83 -5.80
C HIS A 169 -5.65 10.37 -5.04
N THR A 170 -6.59 10.93 -5.79
CA THR A 170 -7.89 11.39 -5.28
C THR A 170 -8.96 10.44 -5.79
N ASN A 171 -9.72 9.87 -4.87
CA ASN A 171 -10.79 8.94 -5.22
C ASN A 171 -11.97 9.68 -5.84
N ALA A 172 -12.75 8.95 -6.64
CA ALA A 172 -13.97 9.48 -7.23
C ALA A 172 -15.13 9.41 -6.24
N TYR A 173 -16.11 10.32 -6.39
CA TYR A 173 -17.27 10.40 -5.53
C TYR A 173 -18.13 9.12 -5.49
N ASP A 174 -18.06 8.29 -6.54
CA ASP A 174 -18.80 7.04 -6.71
C ASP A 174 -18.01 5.77 -6.35
N GLU A 175 -16.83 5.91 -5.74
CA GLU A 175 -15.94 4.78 -5.41
C GLU A 175 -16.58 3.71 -4.52
N ALA A 176 -17.50 4.11 -3.63
CA ALA A 176 -18.22 3.18 -2.77
C ALA A 176 -19.16 2.23 -3.55
N ILE A 177 -19.38 2.48 -4.84
CA ILE A 177 -20.35 1.79 -5.68
C ILE A 177 -19.68 1.06 -6.85
N THR A 178 -18.82 1.74 -7.62
CA THR A 178 -18.26 1.19 -8.85
C THR A 178 -16.87 1.76 -9.15
N THR A 179 -16.20 1.17 -10.13
CA THR A 179 -14.97 1.75 -10.68
C THR A 179 -15.29 3.08 -11.37
N PRO A 180 -14.47 4.13 -11.19
CA PRO A 180 -14.78 5.47 -11.66
C PRO A 180 -15.11 5.53 -13.16
N THR A 181 -16.19 6.24 -13.51
CA THR A 181 -16.48 6.63 -14.90
C THR A 181 -15.55 7.76 -15.36
N GLU A 182 -15.50 8.05 -16.66
CA GLU A 182 -14.73 9.21 -17.17
C GLU A 182 -15.15 10.55 -16.52
N GLU A 183 -16.44 10.70 -16.22
CA GLU A 183 -16.96 11.88 -15.53
C GLU A 183 -16.47 11.94 -14.08
N SER A 184 -16.58 10.83 -13.36
CA SER A 184 -16.17 10.72 -11.96
C SER A 184 -14.67 10.93 -11.78
N VAL A 185 -13.85 10.41 -12.71
CA VAL A 185 -12.40 10.65 -12.74
C VAL A 185 -12.10 12.14 -12.97
N ARG A 186 -12.87 12.83 -13.83
CA ARG A 186 -12.66 14.26 -14.08
C ARG A 186 -12.91 15.10 -12.83
N ARG A 187 -13.94 14.78 -12.04
CA ARG A 187 -14.22 15.42 -10.74
C ARG A 187 -13.08 15.18 -9.74
N ALA A 188 -12.65 13.93 -9.61
CA ALA A 188 -11.54 13.56 -8.73
C ALA A 188 -10.24 14.32 -9.10
N MET A 189 -9.89 14.37 -10.38
CA MET A 189 -8.73 15.13 -10.87
C MET A 189 -8.86 16.63 -10.64
N ALA A 190 -10.07 17.19 -10.78
CA ALA A 190 -10.33 18.61 -10.57
C ALA A 190 -10.01 19.05 -9.13
N ILE A 191 -10.22 18.19 -8.12
CA ILE A 191 -9.85 18.48 -6.73
C ILE A 191 -8.36 18.86 -6.63
N GLN A 192 -7.47 18.04 -7.19
CA GLN A 192 -6.02 18.32 -7.17
C GLN A 192 -5.69 19.58 -7.97
N LEU A 193 -6.35 19.80 -9.11
CA LEU A 193 -6.11 20.98 -9.94
C LEU A 193 -6.52 22.28 -9.22
N ILE A 194 -7.68 22.30 -8.59
CA ILE A 194 -8.19 23.47 -7.85
C ILE A 194 -7.25 23.78 -6.68
N ILE A 195 -6.88 22.79 -5.87
CA ILE A 195 -5.95 23.01 -4.74
C ILE A 195 -4.62 23.55 -5.26
N ASN A 196 -4.03 22.93 -6.29
CA ASN A 196 -2.69 23.31 -6.75
C ASN A 196 -2.65 24.62 -7.58
N ARG A 197 -3.76 25.03 -8.22
CA ARG A 197 -3.78 26.15 -9.17
C ARG A 197 -4.56 27.36 -8.69
N GLU A 198 -5.61 27.16 -7.88
CA GLU A 198 -6.54 28.21 -7.49
C GLU A 198 -6.41 28.58 -6.00
N LEU A 199 -6.20 27.59 -5.12
CA LEU A 199 -6.14 27.82 -3.67
C LEU A 199 -4.90 28.64 -3.29
N GLY A 200 -5.10 29.85 -2.78
CA GLY A 200 -4.02 30.79 -2.49
C GLY A 200 -3.00 30.31 -1.45
N SER A 201 -3.43 29.58 -0.43
CA SER A 201 -2.56 29.03 0.62
C SER A 201 -1.59 27.97 0.10
N ALA A 202 -1.98 27.20 -0.93
CA ALA A 202 -1.13 26.18 -1.55
C ALA A 202 0.04 26.77 -2.36
N LYS A 203 0.09 28.10 -2.56
CA LYS A 203 1.29 28.77 -3.09
C LYS A 203 2.48 28.71 -2.13
N THR A 204 2.22 28.48 -0.84
CA THR A 204 3.26 28.28 0.17
C THR A 204 3.46 26.78 0.39
N GLU A 205 4.65 26.27 0.09
CA GLU A 205 4.95 24.82 0.10
C GLU A 205 5.16 24.24 1.51
N ASN A 206 5.20 25.09 2.53
CA ASN A 206 5.36 24.71 3.93
C ASN A 206 4.31 25.36 4.84
N TYR A 207 3.09 25.55 4.32
CA TYR A 207 2.01 26.34 4.93
C TYR A 207 1.70 25.98 6.40
N ILE A 208 1.93 24.73 6.81
CA ILE A 208 1.62 24.22 8.16
C ILE A 208 2.80 24.31 9.16
N GLN A 209 4.00 24.72 8.75
CA GLN A 209 5.14 24.88 9.65
C GLN A 209 4.94 26.08 10.60
N GLY A 210 5.26 25.91 11.88
CA GLY A 210 5.06 26.93 12.93
C GLY A 210 3.67 26.91 13.58
N SER A 211 2.75 26.05 13.13
CA SER A 211 1.46 25.85 13.80
C SER A 211 1.65 25.04 15.08
N PHE A 212 1.25 25.60 16.22
CA PHE A 212 1.34 24.93 17.52
C PHE A 212 0.62 23.57 17.53
N ALA A 213 -0.58 23.50 16.93
CA ALA A 213 -1.35 22.27 16.87
C ALA A 213 -0.67 21.20 15.99
N ILE A 214 -0.05 21.60 14.88
CA ILE A 214 0.65 20.67 13.98
C ILE A 214 1.94 20.17 14.62
N GLU A 215 2.69 21.04 15.29
CA GLU A 215 3.92 20.63 15.99
C GLU A 215 3.63 19.68 17.13
N GLU A 216 2.67 20.02 18.01
CA GLU A 216 2.27 19.14 19.12
C GLU A 216 1.73 17.81 18.61
N LEU A 217 0.86 17.82 17.59
CA LEU A 217 0.34 16.58 17.02
C LEU A 217 1.42 15.75 16.34
N THR A 218 2.42 16.38 15.71
CA THR A 218 3.57 15.66 15.14
C THR A 218 4.32 14.88 16.23
N ASP A 219 4.58 15.50 17.38
CA ASP A 219 5.31 14.87 18.47
C ASP A 219 4.48 13.77 19.16
N LEU A 220 3.18 13.99 19.36
CA LEU A 220 2.27 12.97 19.90
C LEU A 220 2.17 11.74 18.99
N VAL A 221 2.03 11.93 17.68
CA VAL A 221 1.96 10.83 16.71
C VAL A 221 3.29 10.11 16.63
N GLU A 222 4.42 10.82 16.64
CA GLU A 222 5.75 10.19 16.66
C GLU A 222 5.95 9.29 17.88
N GLU A 223 5.66 9.80 19.07
CA GLU A 223 5.77 9.03 20.32
C GLU A 223 4.85 7.79 20.31
N ALA A 224 3.61 7.94 19.83
CA ALA A 224 2.67 6.84 19.73
C ALA A 224 3.14 5.75 18.76
N VAL A 225 3.78 6.14 17.65
CA VAL A 225 4.39 5.20 16.69
C VAL A 225 5.58 4.48 17.31
N LEU A 226 6.45 5.18 18.03
CA LEU A 226 7.60 4.57 18.71
C LEU A 226 7.14 3.56 19.77
N ALA A 227 6.13 3.89 20.58
CA ALA A 227 5.54 2.95 21.53
C ALA A 227 4.93 1.71 20.84
N GLU A 228 4.42 1.85 19.62
CA GLU A 228 3.96 0.70 18.83
C GLU A 228 5.12 -0.14 18.30
N PHE A 229 6.26 0.47 17.93
CA PHE A 229 7.47 -0.28 17.58
C PHE A 229 7.97 -1.14 18.74
N ASP A 230 7.93 -0.63 19.98
CA ASP A 230 8.30 -1.40 21.16
C ASP A 230 7.40 -2.63 21.33
N ARG A 231 6.07 -2.45 21.20
CA ARG A 231 5.11 -3.56 21.24
C ARG A 231 5.38 -4.62 20.17
N ILE A 232 5.73 -4.21 18.95
CA ILE A 232 6.11 -5.15 17.87
C ILE A 232 7.43 -5.86 18.20
N THR A 233 8.41 -5.12 18.73
CA THR A 233 9.74 -5.65 19.08
C THR A 233 9.65 -6.72 20.17
N GLU A 234 8.86 -6.50 21.22
CA GLU A 234 8.58 -7.47 22.30
C GLU A 234 7.98 -8.79 21.78
N ARG A 235 7.38 -8.77 20.59
CA ARG A 235 6.78 -9.93 19.93
C ARG A 235 7.70 -10.63 18.95
N GLY A 236 8.98 -10.25 18.89
CA GLY A 236 9.96 -10.81 17.96
C GLY A 236 10.00 -10.08 16.62
N GLY A 237 9.73 -8.77 16.63
CA GLY A 237 9.67 -7.95 15.42
C GLY A 237 8.42 -8.23 14.58
N VAL A 238 8.39 -7.72 13.35
CA VAL A 238 7.21 -7.82 12.48
C VAL A 238 6.81 -9.27 12.21
N LEU A 239 7.78 -10.14 11.90
CA LEU A 239 7.51 -11.54 11.58
C LEU A 239 6.99 -12.31 12.80
N GLY A 240 7.62 -12.15 13.98
CA GLY A 240 7.13 -12.78 15.21
C GLY A 240 5.76 -12.25 15.65
N ALA A 241 5.48 -10.96 15.42
CA ALA A 241 4.16 -10.39 15.62
C ALA A 241 3.11 -10.97 14.66
N MET A 242 3.47 -11.21 13.39
CA MET A 242 2.61 -11.84 12.39
C MET A 242 2.31 -13.30 12.72
N GLU A 243 3.29 -14.07 13.20
CA GLU A 243 3.07 -15.44 13.69
C GLU A 243 2.03 -15.51 14.82
N ARG A 244 1.95 -14.46 15.64
CA ARG A 244 0.97 -14.29 16.73
C ARG A 244 -0.29 -13.54 16.30
N MET A 245 -0.46 -13.26 15.01
CA MET A 245 -1.56 -12.48 14.43
C MET A 245 -1.77 -11.10 15.06
N TYR A 246 -0.73 -10.48 15.64
CA TYR A 246 -0.88 -9.24 16.41
C TYR A 246 -1.44 -8.10 15.58
N GLN A 247 -0.82 -7.82 14.42
CA GLN A 247 -1.25 -6.74 13.54
C GLN A 247 -2.68 -7.00 13.05
N ARG A 248 -2.97 -8.22 12.60
CA ARG A 248 -4.29 -8.61 12.09
C ARG A 248 -5.38 -8.44 13.14
N ASN A 249 -5.15 -8.92 14.36
CA ASN A 249 -6.11 -8.79 15.46
C ASN A 249 -6.34 -7.32 15.82
N LYS A 250 -5.27 -6.52 15.94
CA LYS A 250 -5.39 -5.09 16.26
C LYS A 250 -6.15 -4.32 15.17
N ILE A 251 -5.89 -4.59 13.89
CA ILE A 251 -6.64 -4.00 12.76
C ILE A 251 -8.12 -4.35 12.86
N GLN A 252 -8.46 -5.60 13.18
CA GLN A 252 -9.85 -6.04 13.34
C GLN A 252 -10.52 -5.39 14.55
N GLU A 253 -9.84 -5.29 15.68
CA GLU A 253 -10.33 -4.61 16.88
C GLU A 253 -10.64 -3.13 16.60
N GLU A 254 -9.71 -2.41 15.97
CA GLU A 254 -9.91 -1.01 15.57
C GLU A 254 -11.05 -0.86 14.55
N SER A 255 -11.17 -1.79 13.61
CA SER A 255 -12.27 -1.83 12.64
C SER A 255 -13.63 -2.00 13.33
N LEU A 256 -13.72 -2.90 14.31
CA LEU A 256 -14.94 -3.16 15.08
C LEU A 256 -15.34 -1.95 15.92
N VAL A 257 -14.38 -1.25 16.54
CA VAL A 257 -14.64 0.00 17.27
C VAL A 257 -15.23 1.05 16.33
N TYR A 258 -14.62 1.27 15.16
CA TYR A 258 -15.12 2.22 14.18
C TYR A 258 -16.55 1.88 13.70
N GLU A 259 -16.80 0.63 13.28
CA GLU A 259 -18.13 0.24 12.80
C GLU A 259 -19.17 0.32 13.94
N HIS A 260 -18.79 -0.01 15.18
CA HIS A 260 -19.68 0.15 16.33
C HIS A 260 -20.06 1.62 16.55
N GLN A 261 -19.09 2.53 16.56
CA GLN A 261 -19.34 3.97 16.71
C GLN A 261 -20.17 4.55 15.56
N LYS A 262 -19.92 4.09 14.34
CA LYS A 262 -20.72 4.44 13.16
C LYS A 262 -22.18 3.97 13.28
N HIS A 263 -22.40 2.74 13.73
CA HIS A 263 -23.75 2.18 13.87
C HIS A 263 -24.54 2.77 15.04
N THR A 264 -23.87 3.05 16.16
CA THR A 264 -24.49 3.68 17.34
C THR A 264 -24.72 5.18 17.14
N GLY A 265 -23.99 5.81 16.22
CA GLY A 265 -24.04 7.25 15.97
C GLY A 265 -23.08 8.07 16.85
N GLU A 266 -22.26 7.43 17.68
CA GLU A 266 -21.20 8.09 18.45
C GLU A 266 -20.18 8.79 17.54
N LEU A 267 -19.88 8.17 16.39
CA LEU A 267 -19.12 8.82 15.31
C LEU A 267 -20.10 9.43 14.29
N PRO A 268 -20.22 10.77 14.20
CA PRO A 268 -21.15 11.39 13.28
C PRO A 268 -20.67 11.29 11.83
N LEU A 269 -21.48 10.66 10.99
CA LEU A 269 -21.27 10.56 9.55
C LEU A 269 -22.44 11.20 8.80
N VAL A 270 -22.16 12.39 8.25
CA VAL A 270 -23.12 13.22 7.49
C VAL A 270 -23.62 12.46 6.26
N GLY A 271 -24.94 12.31 6.13
CA GLY A 271 -25.59 11.54 5.08
C GLY A 271 -25.67 10.02 5.33
N VAL A 272 -25.19 9.53 6.48
CA VAL A 272 -25.21 8.10 6.84
C VAL A 272 -26.00 7.85 8.11
N ASN A 273 -25.57 8.43 9.23
CA ASN A 273 -26.23 8.26 10.54
C ASN A 273 -26.75 9.60 11.11
N THR A 274 -26.33 10.73 10.54
CA THR A 274 -26.81 12.07 10.87
C THR A 274 -26.98 12.90 9.61
N PHE A 275 -27.78 13.97 9.66
CA PHE A 275 -28.11 14.83 8.51
C PHE A 275 -28.65 14.03 7.32
N LEU A 276 -29.68 13.23 7.57
CA LEU A 276 -30.32 12.40 6.54
C LEU A 276 -31.28 13.22 5.68
N SER A 277 -31.46 12.83 4.41
CA SER A 277 -32.46 13.46 3.54
C SER A 277 -33.89 13.20 4.04
N LYS A 278 -34.86 14.01 3.56
CA LYS A 278 -36.29 13.83 3.87
C LYS A 278 -36.82 12.45 3.50
N ASN A 279 -36.22 11.80 2.50
CA ASN A 279 -36.60 10.48 2.03
C ASN A 279 -35.74 9.36 2.68
N GLY A 280 -34.97 9.68 3.73
CA GLY A 280 -33.82 8.87 4.18
C GLY A 280 -32.61 9.06 3.25
N SER A 281 -31.51 8.36 3.51
CA SER A 281 -30.33 8.40 2.63
C SER A 281 -30.15 7.01 1.97
N PRO A 282 -30.88 6.73 0.88
CA PRO A 282 -30.78 5.45 0.19
C PRO A 282 -29.45 5.33 -0.54
N THR A 283 -28.96 4.09 -0.66
CA THR A 283 -27.81 3.79 -1.51
C THR A 283 -28.13 4.09 -2.96
N VAL A 284 -27.28 4.87 -3.63
CA VAL A 284 -27.42 5.12 -5.07
C VAL A 284 -27.01 3.85 -5.82
N LEU A 285 -27.86 3.39 -6.74
CA LEU A 285 -27.47 2.37 -7.70
C LEU A 285 -26.85 3.07 -8.92
N PRO A 286 -25.66 2.65 -9.37
CA PRO A 286 -25.01 3.29 -10.49
C PRO A 286 -25.79 2.98 -11.77
N GLY A 287 -25.94 3.98 -12.64
CA GLY A 287 -26.60 3.79 -13.95
C GLY A 287 -25.79 2.86 -14.89
N GLU A 288 -24.48 2.83 -14.69
CA GLU A 288 -23.53 2.02 -15.45
C GLU A 288 -22.53 1.38 -14.49
N VAL A 289 -22.31 0.06 -14.62
CA VAL A 289 -21.25 -0.65 -13.90
C VAL A 289 -20.25 -1.12 -14.94
N ILE A 290 -19.05 -0.57 -14.90
CA ILE A 290 -17.98 -0.99 -15.81
C ILE A 290 -17.55 -2.41 -15.42
N ARG A 291 -17.78 -3.36 -16.33
CA ARG A 291 -17.38 -4.77 -16.17
C ARG A 291 -16.82 -5.28 -17.48
N SER A 292 -15.92 -6.25 -17.39
CA SER A 292 -15.37 -6.94 -18.56
C SER A 292 -16.48 -7.60 -19.38
N THR A 293 -16.48 -7.41 -20.70
CA THR A 293 -17.43 -8.03 -21.62
C THR A 293 -17.13 -9.53 -21.79
N LYS A 294 -18.04 -10.25 -22.46
CA LYS A 294 -17.81 -11.67 -22.76
C LYS A 294 -16.70 -11.82 -23.81
N GLU A 295 -16.72 -10.95 -24.80
CA GLU A 295 -15.78 -10.90 -25.91
C GLU A 295 -14.35 -10.63 -25.42
N GLU A 296 -14.17 -9.73 -24.44
CA GLU A 296 -12.87 -9.49 -23.81
C GLU A 296 -12.32 -10.74 -23.10
N LYS A 297 -13.19 -11.50 -22.42
CA LYS A 297 -12.79 -12.74 -21.74
C LYS A 297 -12.40 -13.82 -22.75
N GLU A 298 -13.19 -14.00 -23.80
CA GLU A 298 -12.92 -14.96 -24.87
C GLU A 298 -11.60 -14.60 -25.59
N GLN A 299 -11.40 -13.32 -25.90
CA GLN A 299 -10.16 -12.84 -26.50
C GLN A 299 -8.93 -13.14 -25.63
N GLN A 300 -9.03 -12.96 -24.30
CA GLN A 300 -7.92 -13.27 -23.39
C GLN A 300 -7.62 -14.78 -23.32
N ILE A 301 -8.64 -15.64 -23.40
CA ILE A 301 -8.47 -17.10 -23.46
C ILE A 301 -7.78 -17.50 -24.77
N GLU A 302 -8.22 -16.95 -25.90
CA GLU A 302 -7.61 -17.21 -27.20
C GLU A 302 -6.15 -16.76 -27.25
N ASN A 303 -5.85 -15.57 -26.72
CA ASN A 303 -4.48 -15.04 -26.60
C ASN A 303 -3.60 -15.98 -25.75
N LEU A 304 -4.12 -16.50 -24.64
CA LEU A 304 -3.40 -17.44 -23.78
C LEU A 304 -3.11 -18.76 -24.51
N HIS A 305 -4.10 -19.35 -25.19
CA HIS A 305 -3.92 -20.58 -25.96
C HIS A 305 -2.91 -20.39 -27.11
N ALA A 306 -2.97 -19.26 -27.81
CA ALA A 306 -2.02 -18.92 -28.85
C ALA A 306 -0.59 -18.77 -28.28
N PHE A 307 -0.44 -18.15 -27.12
CA PHE A 307 0.83 -18.02 -26.41
C PHE A 307 1.41 -19.40 -26.04
N TRP A 308 0.59 -20.30 -25.48
CA TRP A 308 1.00 -21.67 -25.17
C TRP A 308 1.47 -22.42 -26.41
N LYS A 309 0.67 -22.41 -27.49
CA LYS A 309 1.01 -23.09 -28.73
C LYS A 309 2.31 -22.56 -29.35
N ARG A 310 2.54 -21.25 -29.31
CA ARG A 310 3.77 -20.63 -29.83
C ARG A 310 5.02 -21.08 -29.07
N ASN A 311 4.89 -21.36 -27.77
CA ASN A 311 6.02 -21.59 -26.86
C ASN A 311 6.13 -23.04 -26.35
N GLU A 312 5.33 -23.96 -26.91
CA GLU A 312 5.23 -25.37 -26.47
C GLU A 312 6.61 -26.04 -26.35
N GLY A 313 7.47 -25.87 -27.36
CA GLY A 313 8.81 -26.48 -27.39
C GLY A 313 9.84 -25.90 -26.40
N LYS A 314 9.51 -24.85 -25.66
CA LYS A 314 10.41 -24.20 -24.67
C LYS A 314 9.87 -24.14 -23.25
N THR A 315 8.56 -24.36 -23.09
CA THR A 315 7.86 -24.18 -21.81
C THR A 315 8.40 -25.10 -20.72
N GLU A 316 8.49 -26.40 -21.01
CA GLU A 316 8.89 -27.41 -20.00
C GLU A 316 10.31 -27.17 -19.48
N GLU A 317 11.24 -26.88 -20.39
CA GLU A 317 12.64 -26.61 -20.04
C GLU A 317 12.77 -25.34 -19.18
N ALA A 318 12.05 -24.27 -19.53
CA ALA A 318 12.07 -23.02 -18.76
C ALA A 318 11.49 -23.20 -17.35
N LEU A 319 10.35 -23.89 -17.20
CA LEU A 319 9.78 -24.18 -15.89
C LEU A 319 10.69 -25.09 -15.05
N LYS A 320 11.38 -26.05 -15.69
CA LYS A 320 12.35 -26.91 -15.01
C LYS A 320 13.52 -26.10 -14.46
N ARG A 321 14.13 -25.22 -15.27
CA ARG A 321 15.20 -24.32 -14.81
C ARG A 321 14.75 -23.43 -13.66
N LEU A 322 13.55 -22.84 -13.75
CA LEU A 322 12.99 -22.04 -12.66
C LEU A 322 12.91 -22.82 -11.35
N LYS A 323 12.42 -24.07 -11.39
CA LYS A 323 12.37 -24.94 -10.21
C LYS A 323 13.76 -25.32 -9.70
N GLU A 324 14.71 -25.60 -10.58
CA GLU A 324 16.10 -25.89 -10.20
C GLU A 324 16.76 -24.69 -9.52
N VAL A 325 16.54 -23.47 -10.02
CA VAL A 325 17.02 -22.23 -9.39
C VAL A 325 16.39 -22.05 -8.01
N ALA A 326 15.09 -22.34 -7.86
CA ALA A 326 14.41 -22.25 -6.57
C ALA A 326 15.00 -23.23 -5.55
N VAL A 327 15.19 -24.49 -5.93
CA VAL A 327 15.73 -25.55 -5.05
C VAL A 327 17.20 -25.30 -4.69
N ASN A 328 17.99 -24.78 -5.63
CA ASN A 328 19.41 -24.47 -5.41
C ASN A 328 19.64 -23.12 -4.74
N ASN A 329 18.57 -22.45 -4.27
CA ASN A 329 18.62 -21.13 -3.64
C ASN A 329 19.33 -20.06 -4.49
N GLY A 330 19.19 -20.14 -5.83
CA GLY A 330 19.67 -19.10 -6.75
C GLY A 330 18.71 -17.90 -6.78
N ASN A 331 19.11 -16.83 -7.47
CA ASN A 331 18.26 -15.65 -7.64
C ASN A 331 17.09 -15.96 -8.60
N LEU A 332 15.87 -16.07 -8.04
CA LEU A 332 14.67 -16.45 -8.79
C LEU A 332 14.24 -15.37 -9.77
N PHE A 333 14.42 -14.09 -9.42
CA PHE A 333 14.01 -13.00 -10.30
C PHE A 333 14.84 -12.98 -11.60
N ALA A 334 16.13 -13.28 -11.51
CA ALA A 334 16.99 -13.42 -12.69
C ALA A 334 16.46 -14.49 -13.66
N GLU A 335 16.05 -15.66 -13.17
CA GLU A 335 15.47 -16.72 -14.02
C GLU A 335 14.05 -16.37 -14.47
N LEU A 336 13.27 -15.62 -13.67
CA LEU A 336 11.96 -15.14 -14.07
C LEU A 336 12.04 -14.22 -15.30
N MET A 337 13.08 -13.39 -15.42
CA MET A 337 13.30 -12.55 -16.61
C MET A 337 13.41 -13.36 -17.91
N GLU A 338 13.90 -14.61 -17.83
CA GLU A 338 13.96 -15.52 -18.97
C GLU A 338 12.69 -16.36 -19.11
N THR A 339 12.14 -16.84 -18.00
CA THR A 339 10.98 -17.75 -17.97
C THR A 339 9.72 -17.09 -18.51
N VAL A 340 9.46 -15.81 -18.19
CA VAL A 340 8.25 -15.08 -18.63
C VAL A 340 8.15 -14.91 -20.15
N LYS A 341 9.25 -15.09 -20.89
CA LYS A 341 9.24 -15.05 -22.36
C LYS A 341 8.49 -16.24 -22.98
N TYR A 342 8.41 -17.35 -22.24
CA TYR A 342 7.90 -18.64 -22.74
C TYR A 342 6.75 -19.20 -21.92
N CYS A 343 6.61 -18.82 -20.65
CA CYS A 343 5.62 -19.38 -19.73
C CYS A 343 4.59 -18.32 -19.30
N SER A 344 3.32 -18.72 -19.17
CA SER A 344 2.27 -17.83 -18.67
C SER A 344 2.36 -17.65 -17.16
N LEU A 345 1.69 -16.61 -16.63
CA LEU A 345 1.60 -16.35 -15.18
C LEU A 345 1.15 -17.59 -14.41
N GLY A 346 0.09 -18.27 -14.89
CA GLY A 346 -0.42 -19.47 -14.26
C GLY A 346 0.59 -20.61 -14.23
N GLN A 347 1.32 -20.86 -15.34
CA GLN A 347 2.33 -21.92 -15.42
C GLN A 347 3.48 -21.67 -14.45
N ILE A 348 3.98 -20.43 -14.38
CA ILE A 348 5.04 -20.03 -13.46
C ILE A 348 4.61 -20.20 -12.00
N THR A 349 3.42 -19.69 -11.65
CA THR A 349 2.90 -19.78 -10.28
C THR A 349 2.75 -21.22 -9.82
N HIS A 350 2.18 -22.10 -10.65
CA HIS A 350 2.02 -23.52 -10.27
C HIS A 350 3.37 -24.24 -10.16
N ALA A 351 4.33 -23.96 -11.04
CA ALA A 351 5.67 -24.51 -10.91
C ALA A 351 6.36 -24.06 -9.60
N LEU A 352 6.15 -22.82 -9.19
CA LEU A 352 6.66 -22.32 -7.92
C LEU A 352 5.90 -22.87 -6.70
N TYR A 353 4.63 -23.25 -6.81
CA TYR A 353 3.93 -23.94 -5.72
C TYR A 353 4.55 -25.29 -5.37
N GLU A 354 5.10 -26.00 -6.35
CA GLU A 354 5.77 -27.29 -6.13
C GLU A 354 7.05 -27.16 -5.28
N VAL A 355 7.67 -25.98 -5.22
CA VAL A 355 8.99 -25.76 -4.58
C VAL A 355 8.97 -24.72 -3.45
N GLY A 356 8.16 -23.68 -3.54
CA GLY A 356 8.06 -22.58 -2.57
C GLY A 356 6.86 -22.68 -1.61
N GLY A 357 5.98 -23.65 -1.85
CA GLY A 357 4.76 -23.88 -1.07
C GLY A 357 3.66 -22.86 -1.34
N GLN A 358 2.43 -23.25 -1.01
CA GLN A 358 1.26 -22.36 -1.07
C GLN A 358 1.09 -21.62 0.27
N TYR A 359 0.60 -20.38 0.20
CA TYR A 359 0.20 -19.65 1.39
C TYR A 359 -0.88 -20.45 2.15
N ARG A 360 -0.63 -20.71 3.43
CA ARG A 360 -1.65 -21.22 4.35
C ARG A 360 -2.24 -20.02 5.06
N ARG A 361 -3.55 -19.84 4.91
CA ARG A 361 -4.28 -18.89 5.76
C ARG A 361 -4.15 -19.39 7.20
N ASN A 362 -3.46 -18.62 8.03
CA ASN A 362 -3.54 -18.79 9.46
C ASN A 362 -4.97 -18.40 9.87
N MET A 363 -5.80 -19.40 10.22
CA MET A 363 -7.06 -19.21 10.93
C MET A 363 -6.97 -19.94 12.26
#